data_AF-A0A9X0RB77-F1
#
_entry.id   AF-A0A9X0RB77-F1
#
_cell.length_a   1.000
_cell.length_b   1.000
_cell.length_c   1.000
_cell.angle_alpha   90.00
_cell.angle_beta   90.00
_cell.angle_gamma   90.00
#
_symmetry.space_group_name_H-M   'P 1'
#
loop_
_entity.id
_entity.type
_entity.pdbx_description
1 polymer ?
#
loop_
_entity_poly.entity_id
_entity_poly.type
_entity_poly.pdbx_seq_one_letter_code
_entity_poly.pdbx_strand_id
1 'polypeptide(L)'
;MTTLTLNENLLTVLAALKAKQKLAIIESDINGFSSDWREVLKDYFFKQLSDKLIEEVGLSKNQFCLMAVEHLEIPEEWMTTYSTELDQFSFSY
;
A
#
# COMPACT_ATOMS: atom_id res chain seq x y z
N MET A 1 5.35 -14.00 13.46
CA MET A 1 4.98 -14.19 12.05
C MET A 1 3.47 -14.20 11.98
N THR A 2 2.91 -13.10 11.48
CA THR A 2 1.46 -12.99 11.28
C THR A 2 1.21 -13.04 9.78
N THR A 3 0.58 -14.12 9.32
CA THR A 3 0.26 -14.30 7.90
C THR A 3 -1.06 -13.60 7.61
N LEU A 4 -1.04 -12.56 6.78
CA LEU A 4 -2.27 -11.96 6.25
C LEU A 4 -2.62 -12.68 4.95
N THR A 5 -3.83 -13.25 4.91
CA THR A 5 -4.41 -13.78 3.67
C THR A 5 -4.77 -12.60 2.78
N LEU A 6 -4.25 -12.59 1.54
CA LEU A 6 -4.56 -11.55 0.59
C LEU A 6 -6.05 -11.65 0.22
N ASN A 7 -6.77 -10.54 0.36
CA ASN A 7 -8.12 -10.38 -0.16
C ASN A 7 -8.15 -9.18 -1.11
N GLU A 8 -9.20 -9.07 -1.93
CA GLU A 8 -9.32 -8.04 -2.96
C GLU A 8 -9.24 -6.61 -2.40
N ASN A 9 -9.83 -6.38 -1.21
CA ASN A 9 -9.79 -5.06 -0.56
C ASN A 9 -8.38 -4.70 -0.09
N LEU A 10 -7.67 -5.66 0.52
CA LEU A 10 -6.29 -5.47 0.94
C LEU A 10 -5.38 -5.23 -0.27
N LEU A 11 -5.53 -6.03 -1.34
CA LEU A 11 -4.78 -5.83 -2.57
C LEU A 11 -5.02 -4.43 -3.17
N THR A 12 -6.28 -4.00 -3.19
CA THR A 12 -6.67 -2.67 -3.70
C THR A 12 -6.04 -1.55 -2.88
N VAL A 13 -6.04 -1.66 -1.55
CA VAL A 13 -5.41 -0.66 -0.67
C VAL A 13 -3.89 -0.63 -0.87
N LEU A 14 -3.24 -1.79 -0.96
CA LEU A 14 -1.80 -1.89 -1.21
C LEU A 14 -1.43 -1.33 -2.58
N ALA A 15 -2.22 -1.64 -3.62
CA ALA A 15 -2.03 -1.12 -4.97
C ALA A 15 -2.22 0.41 -5.02
N ALA A 16 -3.21 0.96 -4.33
CA ALA A 16 -3.42 2.39 -4.23
C ALA A 16 -2.24 3.10 -3.54
N LEU A 17 -1.72 2.53 -2.45
CA LEU A 17 -0.53 3.02 -1.77
C LEU A 17 0.71 3.00 -2.69
N LYS A 18 0.90 1.93 -3.47
CA LYS A 18 2.00 1.81 -4.43
C LYS A 18 1.88 2.79 -5.60
N ALA A 19 0.67 2.96 -6.12
CA ALA A 19 0.40 3.96 -7.14
C ALA A 19 0.72 5.37 -6.63
N LYS A 20 0.35 5.68 -5.37
CA LYS A 20 0.66 6.98 -4.75
C LYS A 20 2.15 7.17 -4.53
N GLN A 21 2.87 6.13 -4.08
CA GLN A 21 4.34 6.15 -3.95
C GLN A 21 5.00 6.46 -5.31
N LYS A 22 4.63 5.72 -6.36
CA LYS A 22 5.19 5.89 -7.70
C LYS A 22 4.92 7.30 -8.25
N LEU A 23 3.69 7.81 -8.07
CA LEU A 23 3.33 9.16 -8.48
C LEU A 23 4.16 10.21 -7.73
N ALA A 24 4.27 10.08 -6.40
CA ALA A 24 5.04 11.03 -5.59
C ALA A 24 6.54 11.05 -5.94
N ILE A 25 7.11 9.90 -6.31
CA ILE A 25 8.50 9.83 -6.81
C ILE A 25 8.63 10.58 -8.14
N ILE A 26 7.72 10.34 -9.09
CA ILE A 26 7.75 11.05 -10.39
C ILE A 26 7.54 12.55 -10.22
N GLU A 27 6.59 12.94 -9.36
CA GLU A 27 6.29 14.34 -9.05
C GLU A 27 7.46 15.03 -8.34
N SER A 28 8.26 14.31 -7.56
CA SER A 28 9.39 14.90 -6.83
C SER A 28 10.47 15.50 -7.73
N ASP A 29 10.53 15.07 -9.00
CA ASP A 29 11.43 15.62 -10.02
C ASP A 29 10.83 16.83 -10.77
N ILE A 30 9.58 17.21 -10.48
CA ILE A 30 8.84 18.28 -11.16
C ILE A 30 8.79 19.54 -10.29
N ASN A 31 9.21 20.67 -10.84
CA ASN A 31 9.13 21.97 -10.16
C ASN A 31 7.68 22.30 -9.75
N GLY A 32 7.49 22.61 -8.46
CA GLY A 32 6.19 22.94 -7.87
C GLY A 32 5.53 21.81 -7.08
N PHE A 33 6.09 20.60 -7.12
CA PHE A 33 5.70 19.48 -6.27
C PHE A 33 6.66 19.29 -5.10
N SER A 34 6.27 18.47 -4.11
CA SER A 34 7.13 18.15 -2.96
C SER A 34 8.35 17.34 -3.42
N SER A 35 9.55 17.77 -3.04
CA SER A 35 10.77 16.99 -3.25
C SER A 35 10.88 15.79 -2.30
N ASP A 36 10.10 15.76 -1.22
CA ASP A 36 10.02 14.64 -0.28
C ASP A 36 8.80 13.77 -0.59
N TRP A 37 9.01 12.72 -1.39
CA TRP A 37 7.97 11.75 -1.73
C TRP A 37 7.52 10.92 -0.53
N ARG A 38 8.37 10.74 0.49
CA ARG A 38 8.04 9.97 1.69
C ARG A 38 7.04 10.70 2.56
N GLU A 39 7.21 12.01 2.77
CA GLU A 39 6.21 12.80 3.50
C GLU A 39 4.85 12.81 2.77
N VAL A 40 4.83 12.82 1.43
CA VAL A 40 3.57 12.70 0.65
C VAL A 40 2.89 11.36 0.89
N LEU A 41 3.65 10.25 0.88
CA LEU A 41 3.11 8.91 1.12
C LEU A 41 2.63 8.75 2.56
N LYS A 42 3.38 9.27 3.53
CA LYS A 42 3.02 9.30 4.95
C LYS A 42 1.73 10.07 5.17
N ASP A 43 1.58 11.25 4.56
CA ASP A 43 0.35 12.04 4.66
C ASP A 43 -0.84 11.30 4.04
N TYR A 44 -0.64 10.63 2.90
CA TYR A 44 -1.69 9.81 2.31
C TYR A 44 -2.11 8.67 3.24
N PHE A 45 -1.16 7.91 3.78
CA PHE A 45 -1.43 6.76 4.64
C PHE A 45 -2.07 7.15 5.98
N PHE A 46 -1.54 8.18 6.65
CA PHE A 46 -2.00 8.57 7.98
C PHE A 46 -3.22 9.48 7.96
N LYS A 47 -3.30 10.43 7.01
CA LYS A 47 -4.33 11.49 7.02
C LYS A 47 -5.46 11.26 6.03
N GLN A 48 -5.20 10.66 4.86
CA GLN A 48 -6.19 10.57 3.79
C GLN A 48 -6.93 9.24 3.75
N LEU A 49 -6.27 8.12 4.07
CA LEU A 49 -6.95 6.83 4.20
C LEU A 49 -7.84 6.81 5.44
N SER A 50 -9.05 6.28 5.31
CA SER A 50 -9.98 6.12 6.43
C SER A 50 -9.46 5.07 7.43
N ASP A 51 -9.54 5.36 8.73
CA ASP A 51 -9.17 4.40 9.79
C ASP A 51 -9.99 3.10 9.66
N LYS A 52 -11.29 3.25 9.37
CA LYS A 52 -12.21 2.12 9.16
C LYS A 52 -11.74 1.21 8.02
N LEU A 53 -11.32 1.78 6.89
CA LEU A 53 -10.82 1.01 5.75
C LEU A 53 -9.53 0.25 6.11
N ILE A 54 -8.61 0.91 6.82
CA ILE A 54 -7.35 0.32 7.27
C ILE A 54 -7.59 -0.86 8.22
N GLU A 55 -8.50 -0.72 9.18
CA GLU A 55 -8.90 -1.79 10.10
C GLU A 55 -9.59 -2.96 9.38
N GLU A 56 -10.50 -2.67 8.44
CA GLU A 56 -11.22 -3.68 7.65
C GLU A 56 -10.30 -4.56 6.81
N VAL A 57 -9.17 -4.03 6.34
CA VAL A 57 -8.16 -4.79 5.58
C VAL A 57 -7.07 -5.42 6.47
N GLY A 58 -7.21 -5.33 7.80
CA GLY A 58 -6.27 -5.92 8.75
C GLY A 58 -4.92 -5.21 8.86
N LEU A 59 -4.84 -3.96 8.39
CA LEU A 59 -3.66 -3.11 8.55
C LEU A 59 -3.78 -2.23 9.79
N SER A 60 -2.68 -1.58 10.17
CA SER A 60 -2.67 -0.64 11.28
C SER A 60 -1.90 0.61 10.88
N LYS A 61 -2.44 1.80 11.19
CA LYS A 61 -1.75 3.07 10.95
C LYS A 61 -0.60 3.25 11.93
N ASN A 62 0.54 2.69 11.60
CA ASN A 62 1.77 2.89 12.34
C ASN A 62 2.97 2.91 11.38
N GLN A 63 4.11 3.39 11.89
CA GLN A 63 5.31 3.56 11.08
C GLN A 63 5.83 2.23 10.52
N PHE A 64 5.68 1.12 11.25
CA PHE A 64 6.13 -0.19 10.79
C PHE A 64 5.32 -0.68 9.58
N CYS A 65 4.00 -0.47 9.60
CA CYS A 65 3.12 -0.81 8.48
C CYS A 65 3.43 0.04 7.26
N LEU A 66 3.67 1.35 7.46
CA LEU A 66 4.10 2.23 6.36
C LEU A 66 5.43 1.76 5.76
N MET A 67 6.42 1.43 6.59
CA MET A 67 7.70 0.90 6.12
C MET A 67 7.55 -0.44 5.38
N ALA A 68 6.71 -1.34 5.90
CA ALA A 68 6.41 -2.61 5.22
C ALA A 68 5.80 -2.37 3.84
N VAL A 69 4.86 -1.42 3.73
CA VAL A 69 4.27 -1.02 2.45
C VAL A 69 5.32 -0.38 1.55
N GLU A 70 6.21 0.48 2.04
CA GLU A 70 7.28 1.08 1.23
C GLU A 70 8.16 0.02 0.55
N HIS A 71 8.51 -1.05 1.27
CA HIS A 71 9.36 -2.13 0.79
C HIS A 71 8.62 -3.26 0.07
N LEU A 72 7.30 -3.31 0.17
CA LEU A 72 6.49 -4.33 -0.51
C LEU A 72 6.64 -4.21 -2.02
N GLU A 73 6.88 -5.32 -2.70
CA GLU A 73 6.70 -5.42 -4.14
C GLU A 73 5.37 -6.16 -4.37
N ILE A 74 4.51 -5.57 -5.21
CA ILE A 74 3.25 -6.22 -5.64
C ILE A 74 3.55 -6.88 -6.98
N PRO A 75 3.64 -8.22 -7.04
CA PRO A 75 3.84 -8.94 -8.29
C PRO A 75 2.66 -8.69 -9.25
N GLU A 76 2.95 -8.63 -10.56
CA GLU A 76 1.93 -8.41 -11.59
C GLU A 76 0.88 -9.54 -11.60
N GLU A 77 1.28 -10.75 -11.20
CA GLU A 77 0.35 -11.87 -11.06
C GLU A 77 -0.77 -11.55 -10.06
N TRP A 78 -0.50 -10.84 -8.96
CA TRP A 78 -1.55 -10.53 -7.97
C TRP A 78 -2.62 -9.61 -8.54
N MET A 79 -2.23 -8.66 -9.39
CA MET A 79 -3.15 -7.70 -10.00
C MET A 79 -3.95 -8.30 -11.16
N THR A 80 -3.48 -9.41 -11.74
CA THR A 80 -4.08 -10.06 -12.91
C THR A 80 -4.78 -11.38 -12.58
N THR A 81 -4.64 -11.90 -11.36
CA THR A 81 -5.29 -13.12 -10.90
C THR A 81 -6.77 -12.91 -10.58
N TYR A 82 -7.58 -13.97 -10.70
CA TYR A 82 -8.99 -13.94 -10.30
C TYR A 82 -9.14 -13.73 -8.80
N SER A 83 -10.13 -12.93 -8.38
CA SER A 83 -10.35 -12.60 -6.96
C SER A 83 -10.57 -13.83 -6.07
N THR A 84 -11.09 -14.92 -6.64
CA THR A 84 -11.30 -16.22 -5.97
C THR A 84 -10.03 -17.03 -5.72
N GLU A 85 -8.89 -16.61 -6.28
CA GLU A 85 -7.60 -17.27 -6.16
C GLU A 85 -6.60 -16.41 -5.37
N LEU A 86 -7.01 -15.21 -4.94
CA LEU A 86 -6.15 -14.29 -4.17
C LEU A 86 -5.79 -14.85 -2.79
N ASP A 87 -6.66 -15.65 -2.19
CA ASP A 87 -6.44 -16.29 -0.89
C ASP A 87 -5.29 -17.30 -0.88
N GLN A 88 -4.84 -17.74 -2.06
CA GLN A 88 -3.68 -18.61 -2.25
C GLN A 88 -2.35 -17.86 -2.09
N PHE A 89 -2.38 -16.52 -2.13
CA PHE A 89 -1.21 -15.69 -1.89
C PHE A 89 -1.16 -15.21 -0.44
N SER A 90 0.03 -15.29 0.13
CA SER A 90 0.30 -14.85 1.49
C SER A 90 1.64 -14.14 1.55
N PHE A 91 1.74 -13.15 2.44
CA PHE A 91 2.97 -12.43 2.71
C PHE A 91 3.30 -12.51 4.20
N SER A 92 4.60 -12.59 4.46
CA SER A 92 5.17 -12.67 5.80
C SER A 92 5.89 -11.35 6.12
N TYR A 93 5.65 -10.83 7.32
CA TYR A 93 6.37 -9.70 7.92
C TYR A 93 6.78 -10.03 9.36
#